data_AF-A0A916S5I9-F1
#
_entry.id   AF-A0A916S5I9-F1
#
_cell.length_a   1.000
_cell.length_b   1.000
_cell.length_c   1.000
_cell.angle_alpha   90.00
_cell.angle_beta   90.00
_cell.angle_gamma   90.00
#
_symmetry.space_group_name_H-M   'P 1'
#
loop_
_entity.id
_entity.type
_entity.pdbx_description
1 polymer ?
#
loop_
_entity_poly.entity_id
_entity_poly.type
_entity_poly.pdbx_seq_one_letter_code
_entity_poly.pdbx_strand_id
1 'polypeptide(L)' 'MRQYAFLRLLLAAFFLYFAWPLISQASSQLEMIFWGAWLVFFVLVFGANFATLLKMSEPPVMEQDYDNYRQTGV' A
#
# COMPACT_ATOMS: atom_id res chain seq x y z
N MET A 1 7.62 4.29 -9.78
CA MET A 1 6.57 3.52 -9.05
C MET A 1 5.36 4.33 -8.53
N ARG A 2 5.46 5.66 -8.35
CA ARG A 2 4.44 6.50 -7.68
C ARG A 2 3.08 6.58 -8.40
N GLN A 3 3.07 6.48 -9.73
CA GLN A 3 1.84 6.53 -10.54
C GLN A 3 0.85 5.42 -10.18
N TYR A 4 1.33 4.26 -9.76
CA TYR A 4 0.49 3.13 -9.36
C TYR A 4 0.13 3.13 -7.88
N ALA A 5 0.69 4.02 -7.05
CA ALA A 5 0.41 4.03 -5.62
C ALA A 5 -1.07 4.32 -5.35
N PHE A 6 -1.68 5.23 -6.12
CA PHE A 6 -3.12 5.50 -6.05
C PHE A 6 -3.95 4.27 -6.44
N LEU A 7 -3.57 3.60 -7.54
CA LEU A 7 -4.24 2.38 -8.00
C LEU A 7 -4.14 1.27 -6.94
N ARG A 8 -2.98 1.10 -6.30
CA ARG A 8 -2.77 0.12 -5.23
C ARG A 8 -3.60 0.42 -3.98
N LEU A 9 -3.74 1.68 -3.61
CA LEU A 9 -4.62 2.07 -2.49
C LEU A 9 -6.10 1.84 -2.80
N LEU A 10 -6.52 2.13 -4.02
CA LEU A 10 -7.88 1.88 -4.48
C LEU A 10 -8.18 0.37 -4.51
N LEU A 11 -7.21 -0.45 -4.94
CA LEU A 11 -7.29 -1.90 -4.88
C LEU A 11 -7.32 -2.43 -3.44
N ALA A 12 -6.52 -1.88 -2.55
CA ALA A 12 -6.55 -2.24 -1.13
C ALA A 12 -7.91 -1.92 -0.51
N ALA A 13 -8.44 -0.72 -0.75
CA ALA A 13 -9.77 -0.33 -0.29
C ALA A 13 -10.88 -1.22 -0.89
N PHE A 14 -10.75 -1.62 -2.15
CA PHE A 14 -11.64 -2.57 -2.80
C PHE A 14 -11.64 -3.94 -2.09
N PHE A 15 -10.47 -4.49 -1.75
CA PHE A 15 -10.41 -5.72 -0.98
C PHE A 15 -10.99 -5.57 0.43
N LEU A 16 -10.78 -4.44 1.09
CA LEU A 16 -11.41 -4.15 2.38
C LEU A 16 -12.94 -4.11 2.28
N TYR A 17 -13.48 -3.48 1.24
CA TYR A 17 -14.93 -3.44 1.02
C TYR A 17 -15.54 -4.84 0.91
N PHE A 18 -14.89 -5.75 0.18
CA PHE A 18 -15.33 -7.14 0.07
C PHE A 18 -15.15 -7.95 1.36
N ALA A 19 -14.05 -7.72 2.08
CA ALA A 19 -13.75 -8.41 3.33
C ALA A 19 -14.67 -7.98 4.47
N TRP A 20 -15.08 -6.71 4.51
CA TRP A 20 -15.82 -6.11 5.63
C TRP A 20 -17.06 -6.91 6.11
N PRO A 21 -18.02 -7.30 5.25
CA PRO A 21 -19.17 -8.10 5.68
C PRO A 21 -18.77 -9.50 6.18
N LEU A 22 -17.68 -10.07 5.68
CA LEU A 22 -17.23 -11.42 6.04
C LEU A 22 -16.56 -11.45 7.42
N ILE A 23 -15.89 -10.37 7.82
CA ILE A 23 -15.28 -10.24 9.16
C ILE A 23 -16.36 -10.40 10.25
N SER A 24 -17.55 -9.82 10.04
CA SER A 24 -18.66 -9.89 11.00
C SER A 24 -19.28 -11.28 11.15
N GLN A 25 -19.02 -12.18 10.21
CA GLN A 25 -19.53 -13.56 10.22
C GLN A 25 -18.56 -14.54 10.88
N ALA A 26 -17.39 -14.06 11.34
CA ALA A 26 -16.41 -14.89 12.02
C ALA A 26 -16.99 -15.45 13.33
N SER A 27 -17.17 -16.77 13.36
CA SER A 27 -17.75 -17.50 14.49
C SER A 27 -16.74 -18.38 15.21
N SER A 28 -15.71 -18.85 14.49
CA SER A 28 -14.66 -19.69 15.07
C SER A 28 -13.45 -18.87 15.52
N GLN A 29 -12.70 -19.41 16.51
CA GLN A 29 -11.46 -18.79 16.97
C GLN A 29 -10.42 -18.65 15.84
N LEU A 30 -10.37 -19.63 14.94
CA LEU A 30 -9.46 -19.60 13.79
C LEU A 30 -9.82 -18.48 12.82
N GLU A 31 -11.11 -18.28 12.53
CA GLU A 31 -11.59 -17.16 11.70
C GLU A 31 -11.25 -15.81 12.34
N MET A 32 -11.42 -15.66 13.66
CA MET A 32 -11.04 -14.42 14.35
C MET A 32 -9.55 -14.10 14.21
N ILE A 33 -8.67 -15.10 14.38
CA ILE A 33 -7.23 -14.94 14.20
C ILE A 33 -6.91 -14.58 12.74
N PHE A 34 -7.53 -15.26 11.78
CA PHE A 34 -7.35 -15.00 10.36
C PHE A 34 -7.72 -13.56 10.00
N TRP A 35 -8.91 -13.11 10.38
CA TRP A 35 -9.36 -11.75 10.09
C TRP A 35 -8.54 -10.69 10.84
N GLY A 36 -8.10 -10.97 12.07
CA GLY A 36 -7.18 -10.11 12.80
C GLY A 36 -5.84 -9.95 12.07
N ALA A 37 -5.22 -11.05 11.66
CA ALA A 37 -3.97 -11.03 10.89
C ALA A 37 -4.16 -10.34 9.52
N TRP A 38 -5.29 -10.58 8.86
CA TRP A 38 -5.65 -9.93 7.61
C TRP A 38 -5.76 -8.40 7.75
N LEU A 39 -6.37 -7.90 8.84
CA LEU A 39 -6.47 -6.46 9.12
C LEU A 39 -5.09 -5.83 9.37
N VAL A 40 -4.22 -6.51 10.13
CA VAL A 40 -2.84 -6.05 10.35
C VAL A 40 -2.10 -5.96 9.01
N PHE A 41 -2.19 -7.00 8.18
CA PHE A 41 -1.60 -7.01 6.84
C PHE A 41 -2.14 -5.87 5.98
N PHE A 42 -3.46 -5.63 5.98
CA PHE A 42 -4.08 -4.52 5.27
C PHE A 42 -3.50 -3.16 5.71
N VAL A 43 -3.35 -2.91 7.02
CA VAL A 43 -2.78 -1.66 7.55
C VAL A 43 -1.33 -1.48 7.09
N LEU A 44 -0.52 -2.54 7.10
CA LEU A 44 0.87 -2.48 6.62
C LEU A 44 0.94 -2.15 5.13
N VAL A 45 0.13 -2.81 4.30
CA VAL A 45 0.09 -2.57 2.85
C VAL A 45 -0.43 -1.17 2.54
N PHE A 46 -1.53 -0.76 3.18
CA PHE A 46 -2.11 0.56 3.00
C PHE A 46 -1.13 1.65 3.45
N GLY A 47 -0.53 1.51 4.63
CA GLY A 47 0.43 2.46 5.19
C GLY A 47 1.67 2.62 4.32
N ALA A 48 2.25 1.52 3.83
CA ALA A 48 3.42 1.57 2.95
C ALA A 48 3.13 2.32 1.64
N ASN A 49 1.99 2.03 0.99
CA ASN A 49 1.61 2.71 -0.25
C ASN A 49 1.21 4.18 0.00
N PHE A 50 0.62 4.48 1.15
CA PHE A 50 0.28 5.84 1.56
C PHE A 50 1.53 6.67 1.86
N ALA A 51 2.55 6.09 2.53
CA ALA A 51 3.83 6.73 2.76
C ALA A 51 4.56 7.09 1.44
N THR A 52 4.45 6.23 0.41
CA THR A 52 4.95 6.53 -0.94
C THR A 52 4.22 7.72 -1.57
N LEU A 53 2.91 7.88 -1.35
CA LEU A 53 2.16 9.06 -1.83
C LEU A 53 2.59 10.34 -1.11
N LEU A 54 2.84 10.26 0.19
CA LEU A 54 3.29 11.40 1.01
C LEU A 54 4.75 11.82 0.72
N LYS A 55 5.42 11.19 -0.27
CA LYS A 55 6.85 11.39 -0.57
C LYS A 55 7.76 11.11 0.63
N MET A 56 7.31 10.29 1.58
CA MET A 56 8.11 9.90 2.74
C MET A 56 9.20 8.88 2.37
N SER A 57 9.09 8.28 1.17
CA SER A 57 10.12 7.48 0.53
C SER A 57 10.81 8.30 -0.56
N GLU A 58 12.12 8.50 -0.45
CA GLU A 58 12.93 9.05 -1.54
C GLU A 58 12.86 8.13 -2.77
N PRO A 59 12.85 8.69 -3.99
CA PRO A 59 12.96 7.88 -5.20
C PRO A 59 14.28 7.12 -5.19
N PRO A 60 14.31 5.85 -5.66
CA PRO A 60 15.54 5.07 -5.75
C PRO A 60 16.61 5.83 -6.55
N VAL A 61 17.89 5.66 -6.17
CA VAL A 61 19.07 6.36 -6.74
C VAL A 61 19.07 6.36 -8.28
N MET A 62 18.66 5.24 -8.89
CA MET A 62 18.58 5.10 -10.36
C MET A 62 17.62 6.10 -11.02
N GLU A 63 16.58 6.56 -10.33
CA GLU A 63 15.61 7.55 -10.83
C GLU A 63 16.06 9.00 -10.51
N GLN A 64 16.99 9.19 -9.57
CA GLN A 64 17.58 10.50 -9.25
C GLN A 64 18.64 10.93 -10.28
N ASP A 65 19.39 9.96 -10.84
CA ASP A 65 20.45 10.23 -11.81
C ASP A 65 19.91 10.81 -13.14
N TYR A 66 18.72 10.40 -13.58
CA TYR A 66 18.09 10.97 -14.79
C TYR A 66 17.67 12.43 -14.62
N ASP A 67 17.21 12.82 -13.43
CA ASP A 67 16.86 14.22 -13.14
C ASP A 67 18.11 15.09 -13.05
N ASN A 68 19.22 14.57 -12.48
CA ASN A 68 20.52 15.24 -12.48
C ASN A 68 21.08 15.41 -13.91
N TYR A 69 21.06 14.35 -14.75
CA TYR A 69 21.55 14.43 -16.13
C TYR A 69 20.81 15.48 -16.97
N ARG A 70 19.50 15.66 -16.75
CA ARG A 70 18.69 16.68 -17.44
C ARG A 70 18.95 18.09 -16.92
N GLN A 71 19.43 18.25 -15.69
CA GLN A 71 19.70 19.55 -15.07
C GLN A 71 21.16 20.00 -15.27
N THR A 72 22.12 19.08 -15.37
CA THR A 72 23.54 19.43 -15.47
C THR A 72 24.07 19.50 -16.90
N GLY A 73 23.41 18.90 -17.90
CA GLY A 73 23.66 19.21 -19.31
C GLY A 73 25.12 19.21 -19.78
N VAL A 74 25.97 18.34 -19.22
CA VAL A 74 27.33 18.07 -19.71
C VAL A 74 27.44 16.61 -20.10
#